data_AF-A0AAD9WV67-F1
#
_entry.id   AF-A0AAD9WV67-F1
#
_cell.length_a   1.000
_cell.length_b   1.000
_cell.length_c   1.000
_cell.angle_alpha   90.00
_cell.angle_beta   90.00
_cell.angle_gamma   90.00
#
_symmetry.space_group_name_H-M   'P 1'
#
loop_
_entity.id
_entity.type
_entity.pdbx_description
1 polymer ?
#
loop_
_entity_poly.entity_id
_entity_poly.type
_entity_poly.pdbx_seq_one_letter_code
_entity_poly.pdbx_strand_id
1 'polypeptide(L)'
;MNKYKNSSTTHVFKSIQNIVLILVSLCSVSVSSSTLRRPPPLPILPFPSSPQLQWQLTSMALFFHFGPNTFTDSEWGSGKADPNVFNPTQLNASQWVHVAKEAGFDRVILTAKHQ
;
A
#
# COMPACT_ATOMS: atom_id res chain seq x y z
N MET A 1 26.58 -74.96 44.99
CA MET A 1 25.53 -74.65 44.01
C MET A 1 25.61 -73.16 43.65
N ASN A 2 25.80 -72.84 42.36
CA ASN A 2 25.61 -71.53 41.69
C ASN A 2 26.33 -70.24 42.18
N LYS A 3 27.56 -69.99 41.70
CA LYS A 3 28.15 -68.63 41.66
C LYS A 3 28.59 -68.12 40.28
N TYR A 4 28.44 -68.90 39.19
CA TYR A 4 29.03 -68.56 37.88
C TYR A 4 28.04 -68.11 36.77
N LYS A 5 26.74 -67.91 37.07
CA LYS A 5 25.73 -67.64 36.02
C LYS A 5 25.34 -66.16 35.78
N ASN A 6 25.87 -65.19 36.53
CA ASN A 6 25.33 -63.82 36.52
C ASN A 6 26.15 -62.78 35.74
N SER A 7 27.37 -63.07 35.31
CA SER A 7 28.22 -62.06 34.63
C SER A 7 27.87 -61.92 33.14
N SER A 8 27.77 -63.04 32.40
CA SER A 8 27.55 -63.04 30.95
C SER A 8 26.21 -62.43 30.53
N THR A 9 25.15 -62.67 31.31
CA THR A 9 23.80 -62.12 31.05
C THR A 9 23.79 -60.58 31.11
N THR A 10 24.52 -59.97 32.06
CA THR A 10 24.53 -58.51 32.23
C THR A 10 25.20 -57.76 31.08
N HIS A 11 26.20 -58.36 30.43
CA HIS A 11 26.85 -57.80 29.26
C HIS A 11 25.93 -57.81 28.04
N VAL A 12 25.14 -58.87 27.86
CA VAL A 12 24.16 -58.99 26.78
C VAL A 12 23.05 -57.95 26.95
N PHE A 13 22.53 -57.76 28.16
CA PHE A 13 21.51 -56.74 28.44
C PHE A 13 21.99 -55.31 28.17
N LYS A 14 23.22 -54.97 28.58
CA LYS A 14 23.83 -53.65 28.28
C LYS A 14 24.03 -53.44 26.78
N SER A 15 24.44 -54.48 26.05
CA SER A 15 24.62 -54.42 24.60
C SER A 15 23.29 -54.17 23.87
N ILE A 16 22.23 -54.87 24.28
CA ILE A 16 20.89 -54.68 23.73
C ILE A 16 20.36 -53.27 24.05
N GLN A 17 20.55 -52.78 25.29
CA GLN A 17 20.18 -51.42 25.67
C GLN A 17 20.90 -50.35 24.81
N ASN A 18 22.19 -50.53 24.56
CA ASN A 18 22.98 -49.63 23.73
C ASN A 18 22.53 -49.65 22.27
N ILE A 19 22.18 -50.82 21.72
CA ILE A 19 21.64 -50.94 20.35
C ILE A 19 20.28 -50.25 20.24
N VAL A 20 19.40 -50.43 21.22
CA VAL A 20 18.09 -49.75 21.27
C VAL A 20 18.26 -48.23 21.37
N LEU A 21 19.20 -47.74 22.19
CA LEU A 21 19.53 -46.32 22.30
C LEU A 21 20.05 -45.72 20.98
N ILE A 22 20.90 -46.46 20.25
CA ILE A 22 21.40 -46.05 18.94
C ILE A 22 20.26 -45.99 17.90
N LEU A 23 19.38 -46.99 17.88
CA LEU A 23 18.25 -47.04 16.94
C LEU A 23 17.22 -45.92 17.19
N VAL A 24 16.95 -45.58 18.45
CA VAL A 24 16.08 -44.45 18.81
C VAL A 24 16.73 -43.10 18.45
N SER A 25 18.05 -42.98 18.62
CA SER A 25 18.80 -41.78 18.23
C SER A 25 18.81 -41.57 16.71
N LEU A 26 18.83 -42.65 15.91
CA LEU A 26 18.76 -42.56 14.45
C LEU A 26 17.35 -42.20 13.92
N CYS A 27 16.28 -42.50 14.67
CA CYS A 27 14.92 -42.16 14.25
C CYS A 27 14.53 -40.68 14.44
N SER A 28 15.38 -39.87 15.07
CA SER A 28 15.08 -38.46 15.37
C SER A 28 15.51 -37.47 14.27
N VAL A 29 15.92 -37.97 13.09
CA VAL A 29 16.28 -37.10 11.96
C VAL A 29 15.04 -36.37 11.49
N SER A 30 14.96 -35.10 11.89
CA SER A 30 13.85 -34.21 11.62
C SER A 30 13.75 -33.97 10.11
N VAL A 31 12.65 -34.40 9.50
CA VAL A 31 12.29 -34.03 8.12
C VAL A 31 12.08 -32.52 8.11
N SER A 32 13.09 -31.78 7.66
CA SER A 32 12.98 -30.34 7.42
C SER A 32 12.05 -30.15 6.23
N SER A 33 10.79 -29.84 6.50
CA SER A 33 9.84 -29.43 5.46
C SER A 33 10.32 -28.07 4.93
N SER A 34 10.98 -28.07 3.77
CA SER A 34 11.32 -26.85 3.06
C SER A 34 10.04 -26.23 2.54
N THR A 35 9.41 -25.36 3.34
CA THR A 35 8.42 -24.44 2.83
C THR A 35 9.14 -23.46 1.90
N LEU A 36 9.30 -23.82 0.63
CA LEU A 36 9.69 -22.86 -0.40
C LEU A 36 8.64 -21.74 -0.37
N ARG A 37 8.98 -20.62 0.26
CA ARG A 37 8.16 -19.41 0.24
C ARG A 37 8.09 -18.97 -1.21
N ARG A 38 6.96 -19.22 -1.88
CA ARG A 38 6.74 -18.73 -3.23
C ARG A 38 6.84 -17.19 -3.17
N PRO A 39 7.65 -16.55 -4.03
CA PRO A 39 7.68 -15.09 -4.07
C PRO A 39 6.28 -14.56 -4.41
N PRO A 40 5.91 -13.37 -3.90
CA PRO A 40 4.63 -12.77 -4.24
C PRO A 40 4.47 -12.67 -5.77
N PRO A 41 3.22 -12.76 -6.28
CA PRO A 41 2.98 -12.63 -7.71
C PRO A 41 3.52 -11.29 -8.21
N LEU A 42 3.97 -11.27 -9.46
CA LEU A 42 4.40 -10.04 -10.11
C LEU A 42 3.24 -9.04 -10.11
N PRO A 43 3.52 -7.74 -9.87
CA PRO A 43 2.48 -6.72 -9.94
C PRO A 43 1.81 -6.68 -11.32
N ILE A 44 0.52 -6.36 -11.33
CA ILE A 44 -0.26 -6.24 -12.56
C ILE A 44 -0.06 -4.83 -13.12
N LEU A 45 0.31 -4.75 -14.41
CA LEU A 45 0.47 -3.50 -15.13
C LEU A 45 -0.90 -2.90 -15.51
N PRO A 46 -1.00 -1.57 -15.67
CA PRO A 46 0.07 -0.57 -15.63
C PRO A 46 0.38 -0.04 -14.22
N PHE A 47 1.61 0.43 -14.02
CA PHE A 47 1.98 1.23 -12.85
C PHE A 47 1.71 2.72 -13.09
N PRO A 48 1.35 3.48 -12.06
CA PRO A 48 1.33 4.93 -12.16
C PRO A 48 2.76 5.43 -12.41
N SER A 49 2.89 6.38 -13.34
CA SER A 49 4.08 7.21 -13.47
C SER A 49 4.29 8.03 -12.19
N SER A 50 5.51 8.52 -11.97
CA SER A 50 5.82 9.38 -10.82
C SER A 50 4.85 10.58 -10.66
N PRO A 51 4.46 11.31 -11.73
CA PRO A 51 3.46 12.37 -11.62
C PRO A 51 2.06 11.89 -11.20
N GLN A 52 1.62 10.72 -11.69
CA GLN A 52 0.33 10.15 -11.31
C GLN A 52 0.33 9.73 -9.84
N LEU A 53 1.41 9.12 -9.37
CA LEU A 53 1.56 8.75 -7.97
C LEU A 53 1.60 10.00 -7.08
N GLN A 54 2.35 11.04 -7.47
CA GLN A 54 2.35 12.32 -6.76
C GLN A 54 0.95 12.94 -6.72
N TRP A 55 0.19 12.88 -7.81
CA TRP A 55 -1.19 13.35 -7.84
C TRP A 55 -2.09 12.55 -6.88
N GLN A 56 -1.96 11.23 -6.86
CA GLN A 56 -2.77 10.35 -6.01
C GLN A 56 -2.45 10.49 -4.52
N LEU A 57 -1.20 10.80 -4.18
CA LEU A 57 -0.73 10.95 -2.81
C LEU A 57 -0.96 12.36 -2.25
N THR A 58 -1.18 13.38 -3.09
CA THR A 58 -1.63 14.69 -2.60
C THR A 58 -3.04 14.63 -2.03
N SER A 59 -3.35 15.51 -1.08
CA SER A 59 -4.68 15.64 -0.49
C SER A 59 -5.71 16.16 -1.51
N MET A 60 -6.86 16.62 -1.04
CA MET A 60 -7.93 17.14 -1.89
C MET A 60 -7.49 18.34 -2.75
N ALA A 61 -8.08 18.43 -3.94
CA ALA A 61 -7.98 19.59 -4.81
C ALA A 61 -9.31 20.36 -4.84
N LEU A 62 -9.24 21.68 -4.94
CA LEU A 62 -10.40 22.57 -5.08
C LEU A 62 -10.53 23.07 -6.52
N PHE A 63 -11.76 23.11 -7.05
CA PHE A 63 -12.02 23.57 -8.41
C PHE A 63 -12.78 24.91 -8.41
N PHE A 64 -12.15 25.97 -8.90
CA PHE A 64 -12.77 27.27 -9.10
C PHE A 64 -13.40 27.37 -10.49
N HIS A 65 -14.72 27.49 -10.52
CA HIS A 65 -15.49 27.88 -11.70
C HIS A 65 -15.79 29.38 -11.60
N PHE A 66 -15.10 30.18 -12.41
CA PHE A 66 -15.25 31.62 -12.41
C PHE A 66 -15.01 32.18 -13.82
N GLY A 67 -15.91 33.05 -14.28
CA GLY A 67 -15.85 33.63 -15.62
C GLY A 67 -17.11 34.42 -15.96
N PRO A 68 -17.35 34.75 -17.24
CA PRO A 68 -18.55 35.49 -17.68
C PRO A 68 -19.86 34.86 -17.18
N ASN A 69 -19.90 33.53 -17.16
CA ASN A 69 -21.02 32.73 -16.65
C ASN A 69 -21.45 33.08 -15.22
N THR A 70 -20.50 33.47 -14.36
CA THR A 70 -20.76 33.93 -12.99
C THR A 70 -21.58 35.22 -12.96
N PHE A 71 -21.48 36.06 -13.99
CA PHE A 71 -22.18 37.35 -14.09
C PHE A 71 -23.47 37.27 -14.91
N THR A 72 -23.64 36.21 -15.70
CA THR A 72 -24.85 35.97 -16.48
C THR A 72 -25.82 34.98 -15.83
N ASP A 73 -25.49 34.49 -14.63
CA ASP A 73 -26.25 33.46 -13.91
C ASP A 73 -26.55 32.22 -14.79
N SER A 74 -25.50 31.71 -15.47
CA SER A 74 -25.64 30.58 -16.39
C SER A 74 -24.53 29.56 -16.18
N GLU A 75 -24.91 28.29 -16.05
CA GLU A 75 -23.95 27.18 -16.00
C GLU A 75 -23.17 27.03 -17.31
N TRP A 76 -23.84 27.19 -18.45
CA TRP A 76 -23.24 27.00 -19.78
C TRP A 76 -23.23 28.30 -20.58
N GLY A 77 -22.07 28.64 -21.13
CA GLY A 77 -21.92 29.84 -21.96
C GLY A 77 -22.44 29.60 -23.37
N SER A 78 -23.12 30.58 -23.96
CA SER A 78 -23.51 30.55 -25.39
C SER A 78 -22.37 30.93 -26.34
N GLY A 79 -21.24 31.41 -25.81
CA GLY A 79 -20.14 32.00 -26.56
C GLY A 79 -20.42 33.41 -27.11
N LYS A 80 -21.59 34.00 -26.80
CA LYS A 80 -22.04 35.30 -27.31
C LYS A 80 -22.21 36.38 -26.23
N ALA A 81 -21.84 36.07 -24.98
CA ALA A 81 -21.90 37.05 -23.90
C ALA A 81 -20.98 38.24 -24.24
N ASP A 82 -21.46 39.46 -23.97
CA ASP A 82 -20.63 40.66 -24.08
C ASP A 82 -19.44 40.53 -23.11
N PRO A 83 -18.18 40.66 -23.55
CA PRO A 83 -17.01 40.62 -22.67
C PRO A 83 -17.09 41.61 -21.50
N ASN A 84 -17.79 42.74 -21.66
CA ASN A 84 -17.96 43.74 -20.61
C ASN A 84 -18.77 43.25 -19.41
N VAL A 85 -19.51 42.13 -19.54
CA VAL A 85 -20.23 41.53 -18.40
C VAL A 85 -19.27 41.00 -17.34
N PHE A 86 -18.05 40.61 -17.74
CA PHE A 86 -17.01 40.16 -16.83
C PHE A 86 -16.30 41.36 -16.20
N ASN A 87 -16.87 41.85 -15.10
CA ASN A 87 -16.37 43.03 -14.40
C ASN A 87 -16.36 42.83 -12.88
N PRO A 88 -15.46 41.98 -12.33
CA PRO A 88 -15.37 41.82 -10.88
C PRO A 88 -14.81 43.08 -10.21
N THR A 89 -15.56 43.65 -9.27
CA THR A 89 -15.21 44.93 -8.62
C THR A 89 -14.17 44.82 -7.51
N GLN A 90 -14.03 43.64 -6.90
CA GLN A 90 -13.15 43.43 -5.73
C GLN A 90 -12.46 42.06 -5.78
N LEU A 91 -12.05 41.61 -6.97
CA LEU A 91 -11.36 40.32 -7.10
C LEU A 91 -10.02 40.33 -6.36
N ASN A 92 -9.85 39.34 -5.50
CA ASN A 92 -8.60 39.08 -4.79
C ASN A 92 -8.29 37.58 -4.82
N ALA A 93 -7.55 37.13 -5.84
CA ALA A 93 -7.20 35.71 -5.99
C ALA A 93 -6.34 35.19 -4.82
N SER A 94 -5.56 36.05 -4.16
CA SER A 94 -4.80 35.69 -2.97
C SER A 94 -5.71 35.27 -1.82
N GLN A 95 -6.88 35.90 -1.69
CA GLN A 95 -7.88 35.53 -0.70
C GLN A 95 -8.45 34.13 -0.98
N TRP A 96 -8.67 33.76 -2.24
CA TRP A 96 -9.14 32.42 -2.61
C TRP A 96 -8.12 31.34 -2.23
N VAL A 97 -6.85 31.58 -2.55
CA VAL A 97 -5.76 30.64 -2.24
C VAL A 97 -5.55 30.53 -0.74
N HIS A 98 -5.64 31.65 0.00
CA HIS A 98 -5.52 31.66 1.45
C HIS A 98 -6.60 30.80 2.11
N VAL A 99 -7.87 31.02 1.77
CA VAL A 99 -8.99 30.23 2.31
C VAL A 99 -8.89 28.77 1.88
N ALA A 100 -8.50 28.48 0.64
CA ALA A 100 -8.29 27.10 0.20
C ALA A 100 -7.21 26.39 1.03
N LYS A 101 -6.11 27.09 1.34
CA LYS A 101 -5.04 26.53 2.16
C LYS A 101 -5.48 26.30 3.60
N GLU A 102 -6.20 27.24 4.20
CA GLU A 102 -6.76 27.10 5.56
C GLU A 102 -7.78 25.96 5.64
N ALA A 103 -8.53 25.70 4.57
CA ALA A 103 -9.47 24.59 4.46
C ALA A 103 -8.81 23.23 4.16
N GLY A 104 -7.48 23.17 4.05
CA GLY A 104 -6.72 21.91 3.88
C GLY A 104 -6.58 21.43 2.42
N PHE A 105 -6.84 22.29 1.43
CA PHE A 105 -6.58 21.96 0.04
C PHE A 105 -5.11 22.21 -0.33
N ASP A 106 -4.49 21.20 -0.93
CA ASP A 106 -3.09 21.28 -1.39
C ASP A 106 -2.98 21.73 -2.85
N ARG A 107 -4.11 21.83 -3.55
CA ARG A 107 -4.17 22.17 -4.97
C ARG A 107 -5.44 22.92 -5.30
N VAL A 108 -5.31 23.87 -6.23
CA VAL A 108 -6.45 24.54 -6.88
C VAL A 108 -6.40 24.31 -8.39
N ILE A 109 -7.56 24.13 -9.01
CA ILE A 109 -7.76 24.06 -10.45
C ILE A 109 -8.68 25.22 -10.83
N LEU A 110 -8.32 26.00 -11.84
CA LEU A 110 -9.08 27.17 -12.27
C LEU A 110 -9.58 26.97 -13.71
N THR A 111 -10.85 27.30 -13.97
CA THR A 111 -11.39 27.41 -15.33
C THR A 111 -10.81 28.62 -16.06
N ALA A 112 -9.62 28.50 -16.64
CA ALA A 112 -9.01 29.59 -17.43
C ALA A 112 -9.82 29.92 -18.70
N LYS A 113 -10.49 28.91 -19.25
CA LYS A 113 -11.49 29.05 -20.31
C LYS A 113 -12.62 28.06 -20.00
N HIS A 114 -13.86 28.52 -20.09
CA HIS A 114 -15.03 27.65 -20.10
C HIS A 114 -15.31 27.20 -21.56
N GLN A 115 -16.48 26.65 -21.86
CA GLN A 115 -16.79 26.02 -23.16
C GLN A 115 -16.32 26.86 -24.37
#